data_AF-A0A932A9C6-F1
#
_entry.id   AF-A0A932A9C6-F1
#
_cell.length_a   1.000
_cell.length_b   1.000
_cell.length_c   1.000
_cell.angle_alpha   90.00
_cell.angle_beta   90.00
_cell.angle_gamma   90.00
#
_symmetry.space_group_name_H-M   'P 1'
#
loop_
_entity.id
_entity.type
_entity.pdbx_description
1 polymer ?
#
loop_
_entity_poly.entity_id
_entity_poly.type
_entity_poly.pdbx_seq_one_letter_code
_entity_poly.pdbx_strand_id
1 'polypeptide(L)'
;MRRKTTWVAIIGWLAFVGTGIAQDAGDVPHKLVKTSTVQSSSVASESLLLPIKCDQDGKVYLQFMGDPMAPAEDTKSVTRISRKAEVDAQFALKDASLGDQYTGRDYAIDSDGQVAMLAETPEGYTVVRFDKDGKFKSKFLLEDRLRPFQLALFKSGQLLIAGTETPSEGAPERGAVPFTAIFDESGKMLKEVSLEDDKQFTKGALEGDSRYVPSGNHNTNRAVTLGESVSGEDGNVYVMRWASPAIVYVISPGGAVLRKLTIDPHEEEMRPRSLFLSKGRVAIQFADSKEPLLIVANAESGKVEGTYSANLELGGGLACYSTEEVTFVGNKDGKLALHFAQLQ
;
A
#
# COMPACT_ATOMS: atom_id res chain seq x y z
N MET A 1 -4.53 9.44 75.10
CA MET A 1 -4.58 8.61 73.88
C MET A 1 -3.49 9.08 72.90
N ARG A 2 -2.36 8.38 72.80
CA ARG A 2 -1.28 8.68 71.83
C ARG A 2 -1.41 7.70 70.67
N ARG A 3 -1.76 8.17 69.47
CA ARG A 3 -1.71 7.38 68.23
C ARG A 3 -0.27 7.33 67.73
N LYS A 4 0.28 6.13 67.59
CA LYS A 4 1.54 5.88 66.88
C LYS A 4 1.21 5.71 65.39
N THR A 5 1.84 6.51 64.55
CA THR A 5 1.75 6.43 63.09
C THR A 5 2.88 5.54 62.58
N THR A 6 2.55 4.38 62.04
CA THR A 6 3.51 3.44 61.45
C THR A 6 3.67 3.79 59.97
N TRP A 7 4.88 4.17 59.57
CA TRP A 7 5.25 4.34 58.16
C TRP A 7 5.71 3.00 57.61
N VAL A 8 5.08 2.54 56.53
CA VAL A 8 5.52 1.38 55.74
C VAL A 8 6.25 1.92 54.51
N ALA A 9 7.55 1.66 54.42
CA ALA A 9 8.35 1.96 53.24
C ALA A 9 8.17 0.84 52.21
N ILE A 10 7.57 1.17 51.06
CA ILE A 10 7.48 0.27 49.91
C ILE A 10 8.75 0.48 49.08
N ILE A 11 9.65 -0.52 49.11
CA ILE A 11 10.83 -0.58 48.25
C ILE A 11 10.38 -1.17 46.91
N GLY A 12 10.15 -0.30 45.93
CA GLY A 12 9.87 -0.71 44.55
C GLY A 12 11.15 -1.17 43.85
N TRP A 13 11.18 -2.42 43.40
CA TRP A 13 12.21 -2.94 42.52
C TRP A 13 11.97 -2.41 41.09
N LEU A 14 12.84 -1.50 40.63
CA LEU A 14 12.95 -1.11 39.23
C LEU A 14 13.75 -2.18 38.49
N ALA A 15 13.06 -3.08 37.79
CA ALA A 15 13.69 -3.95 36.80
C ALA A 15 13.98 -3.11 35.55
N PHE A 16 15.25 -2.75 35.34
CA PHE A 16 15.72 -2.22 34.07
C PHE A 16 15.68 -3.35 33.04
N VAL A 17 14.64 -3.38 32.21
CA VAL A 17 14.64 -4.20 30.99
C VAL A 17 15.56 -3.49 30.01
N GLY A 18 16.82 -3.94 29.95
CA GLY A 18 17.76 -3.48 28.94
C GLY A 18 17.29 -3.95 27.57
N THR A 19 16.69 -3.04 26.79
CA THR A 19 16.48 -3.23 25.37
C THR A 19 17.84 -3.15 24.68
N GLY A 20 18.51 -4.29 24.54
CA GLY A 20 19.66 -4.42 23.66
C GLY A 20 19.19 -4.22 22.22
N ILE A 21 19.35 -3.01 21.70
CA ILE A 21 19.27 -2.77 20.27
C ILE A 21 20.57 -3.31 19.68
N ALA A 22 20.54 -4.56 19.22
CA ALA A 22 21.57 -5.04 18.32
C ALA A 22 21.44 -4.23 17.03
N GLN A 23 22.23 -3.16 16.91
CA GLN A 23 22.47 -2.48 15.65
C GLN A 23 23.36 -3.41 14.82
N ASP A 24 22.74 -4.17 13.92
CA ASP A 24 23.50 -4.83 12.86
C ASP A 24 23.98 -3.74 11.91
N ALA A 25 25.30 -3.62 11.78
CA ALA A 25 25.93 -2.59 11.00
C ALA A 25 25.77 -2.91 9.51
N GLY A 26 24.74 -2.34 8.88
CA GLY A 26 24.67 -2.06 7.44
C GLY A 26 25.25 -3.12 6.52
N ASP A 27 24.66 -4.31 6.51
CA ASP A 27 25.00 -5.33 5.51
C ASP A 27 24.84 -4.74 4.10
N VAL A 28 25.89 -4.92 3.29
CA VAL A 28 25.87 -4.51 1.88
C VAL A 28 24.67 -5.16 1.20
N PRO A 29 23.77 -4.39 0.55
CA PRO A 29 22.61 -4.96 -0.11
C PRO A 29 23.00 -6.09 -1.07
N HIS A 30 22.30 -7.21 -0.95
CA HIS A 30 22.39 -8.34 -1.87
C HIS A 30 21.95 -7.91 -3.27
N LYS A 31 22.50 -8.53 -4.31
CA LYS A 31 22.06 -8.22 -5.69
C LYS A 31 20.93 -9.17 -6.09
N LEU A 32 19.84 -8.61 -6.60
CA LEU A 32 18.84 -9.40 -7.30
C LEU A 32 19.44 -9.94 -8.60
N VAL A 33 19.35 -11.25 -8.80
CA VAL A 33 19.86 -11.91 -10.00
C VAL A 33 18.72 -12.20 -10.96
N LYS A 34 18.70 -11.49 -12.10
CA LYS A 34 17.75 -11.72 -13.18
C LYS A 34 17.90 -13.15 -13.71
N THR A 35 16.83 -13.94 -13.61
CA THR A 35 16.80 -15.34 -14.04
C THR A 35 16.20 -15.50 -15.42
N SER A 36 15.17 -14.73 -15.74
CA SER A 36 14.48 -14.82 -17.04
C SER A 36 13.77 -13.54 -17.42
N THR A 37 13.29 -13.49 -18.66
CA THR A 37 12.43 -12.42 -19.18
C THR A 37 11.41 -13.01 -20.10
N VAL A 38 10.15 -12.68 -19.85
CA VAL A 38 9.02 -13.04 -20.71
C VAL A 38 8.47 -11.76 -21.32
N GLN A 39 8.41 -11.74 -22.65
CA GLN A 39 7.94 -10.58 -23.40
C GLN A 39 6.56 -10.86 -23.96
N SER A 40 5.68 -9.85 -23.89
CA SER A 40 4.37 -9.93 -24.48
C SER A 40 4.45 -9.96 -26.00
N SER A 41 3.66 -10.84 -26.62
CA SER A 41 3.49 -10.88 -28.08
C SER A 41 2.59 -9.75 -28.59
N SER A 42 1.67 -9.27 -27.76
CA SER A 42 0.58 -8.37 -28.16
C SER A 42 0.57 -7.02 -27.45
N VAL A 43 1.08 -6.94 -26.22
CA VAL A 43 0.98 -5.71 -25.41
C VAL A 43 2.18 -4.80 -25.67
N ALA A 44 1.91 -3.59 -26.15
CA ALA A 44 2.92 -2.56 -26.28
C ALA A 44 3.44 -2.14 -24.89
N SER A 45 4.70 -1.73 -24.83
CA SER A 45 5.20 -1.09 -23.62
C SER A 45 4.67 0.33 -23.58
N GLU A 46 3.75 0.56 -22.67
CA GLU A 46 3.27 1.89 -22.31
C GLU A 46 3.87 2.30 -20.97
N SER A 47 3.76 3.58 -20.63
CA SER A 47 4.09 4.01 -19.27
C SER A 47 3.09 3.41 -18.29
N LEU A 48 3.50 3.15 -17.06
CA LEU A 48 2.66 2.48 -16.06
C LEU A 48 2.28 3.46 -14.97
N LEU A 49 1.05 3.36 -14.49
CA LEU A 49 0.61 4.01 -13.26
C LEU A 49 0.81 3.07 -12.08
N LEU A 50 1.25 3.64 -10.96
CA LEU A 50 1.34 2.94 -9.68
C LEU A 50 0.04 3.13 -8.88
N PRO A 51 -0.32 2.17 -8.00
CA PRO A 51 0.43 0.94 -7.68
C PRO A 51 0.32 -0.15 -8.75
N ILE A 52 1.35 -0.99 -8.86
CA ILE A 52 1.29 -2.30 -9.54
C ILE A 52 1.11 -3.34 -8.44
N LYS A 53 0.08 -4.18 -8.54
CA LYS A 53 -0.24 -5.21 -7.55
C LYS A 53 -0.19 -6.58 -8.21
N CYS A 54 -0.18 -7.64 -7.41
CA CYS A 54 -0.38 -8.97 -7.94
C CYS A 54 -1.09 -9.92 -6.97
N ASP A 55 -1.63 -11.00 -7.53
CA ASP A 55 -2.31 -12.04 -6.78
C ASP A 55 -1.37 -13.18 -6.34
N GLN A 56 -1.91 -14.16 -5.62
CA GLN A 56 -1.17 -15.32 -5.12
C GLN A 56 -0.68 -16.25 -6.25
N ASP A 57 -1.26 -16.17 -7.45
CA ASP A 57 -0.82 -16.91 -8.64
C ASP A 57 0.34 -16.18 -9.36
N GLY A 58 0.72 -14.98 -8.89
CA GLY A 58 1.72 -14.13 -9.52
C GLY A 58 1.22 -13.47 -10.81
N LYS A 59 -0.10 -13.30 -10.99
CA LYS A 59 -0.65 -12.49 -12.09
C LYS A 59 -0.57 -11.03 -11.70
N VAL A 60 -0.01 -10.23 -12.60
CA VAL A 60 0.26 -8.82 -12.39
C VAL A 60 -0.98 -8.01 -12.77
N TYR A 61 -1.36 -7.07 -11.93
CA TYR A 61 -2.44 -6.12 -12.17
C TYR A 61 -1.81 -4.73 -12.30
N LEU A 62 -2.11 -4.05 -13.39
CA LEU A 62 -1.51 -2.74 -13.68
C LEU A 62 -2.48 -1.84 -14.45
N GLN A 63 -2.18 -0.55 -14.40
CA GLN A 63 -2.86 0.47 -15.18
C GLN A 63 -1.84 1.09 -16.14
N PHE A 64 -2.24 1.27 -17.39
CA PHE A 64 -1.40 1.89 -18.41
C PHE A 64 -1.68 3.38 -18.45
N MET A 65 -0.61 4.17 -18.57
CA MET A 65 -0.68 5.58 -18.90
C MET A 65 -0.77 5.70 -20.41
N GLY A 66 -1.96 6.02 -20.91
CA GLY A 66 -2.31 6.20 -22.29
C GLY A 66 -1.93 7.59 -22.79
N ASP A 67 -2.91 8.35 -23.28
CA ASP A 67 -2.68 9.67 -23.87
C ASP A 67 -2.31 10.69 -22.77
N PRO A 68 -1.11 11.29 -22.79
CA PRO A 68 -0.72 12.33 -21.82
C PRO A 68 -1.66 13.54 -21.80
N MET A 69 -2.45 13.75 -22.87
CA MET A 69 -3.47 14.81 -22.95
C MET A 69 -4.80 14.41 -22.27
N ALA A 70 -4.99 13.12 -21.96
CA ALA A 70 -6.19 12.58 -21.33
C ALA A 70 -5.86 11.64 -20.14
N PRO A 71 -5.09 12.10 -19.13
CA PRO A 71 -4.62 11.25 -18.02
C PRO A 71 -5.76 10.67 -17.15
N ALA A 72 -6.96 11.23 -17.26
CA ALA A 72 -8.14 10.68 -16.60
C ALA A 72 -8.56 9.32 -17.17
N GLU A 73 -8.31 9.03 -18.45
CA GLU A 73 -8.67 7.76 -19.09
C GLU A 73 -7.82 6.59 -18.59
N ASP A 74 -6.55 6.86 -18.27
CA ASP A 74 -5.53 5.88 -17.86
C ASP A 74 -5.92 5.12 -16.58
N THR A 75 -6.64 5.80 -15.70
CA THR A 75 -7.07 5.25 -14.41
C THR A 75 -8.39 4.47 -14.48
N LYS A 76 -9.06 4.43 -15.65
CA LYS A 76 -10.42 3.88 -15.78
C LYS A 76 -10.47 2.37 -15.94
N SER A 77 -9.31 1.73 -16.12
CA SER A 77 -9.23 0.28 -16.18
C SER A 77 -8.01 -0.26 -15.44
N VAL A 78 -8.13 -1.51 -14.99
CA VAL A 78 -7.00 -2.32 -14.51
C VAL A 78 -6.89 -3.51 -15.46
N THR A 79 -5.68 -3.82 -15.89
CA THR A 79 -5.40 -4.98 -16.76
C THR A 79 -4.68 -6.04 -15.97
N ARG A 80 -5.16 -7.29 -16.05
CA ARG A 80 -4.47 -8.45 -15.50
C ARG A 80 -3.59 -9.08 -16.58
N ILE A 81 -2.33 -9.24 -16.24
CA ILE A 81 -1.28 -9.82 -17.07
C ILE A 81 -0.85 -11.14 -16.43
N SER A 82 -0.93 -12.23 -17.19
CA SER A 82 -0.39 -13.52 -16.75
C SER A 82 1.13 -13.49 -16.63
N ARG A 83 1.70 -14.50 -15.96
CA ARG A 83 3.15 -14.76 -15.95
C ARG A 83 3.75 -14.98 -17.34
N LYS A 84 2.92 -15.22 -18.36
CA LYS A 84 3.34 -15.31 -19.77
C LYS A 84 3.39 -13.94 -20.48
N ALA A 85 3.18 -12.85 -19.74
CA ALA A 85 3.05 -11.49 -20.27
C ALA A 85 1.87 -11.33 -21.25
N GLU A 86 0.79 -12.09 -21.06
CA GLU A 86 -0.43 -12.02 -21.87
C GLU A 86 -1.56 -11.38 -21.07
N VAL A 87 -2.48 -10.69 -21.74
CA VAL A 87 -3.68 -10.12 -21.10
C VAL A 87 -4.67 -11.23 -20.81
N ASP A 88 -4.98 -11.45 -19.54
CA ASP A 88 -5.95 -12.45 -19.08
C ASP A 88 -7.34 -11.87 -18.88
N ALA A 89 -7.43 -10.63 -18.40
CA ALA A 89 -8.68 -9.93 -18.13
C ALA A 89 -8.46 -8.41 -18.07
N GLN A 90 -9.55 -7.67 -18.22
CA GLN A 90 -9.60 -6.24 -18.00
C GLN A 90 -10.80 -5.90 -17.12
N PHE A 91 -10.60 -5.01 -16.15
CA PHE A 91 -11.62 -4.52 -15.23
C PHE A 91 -11.84 -3.05 -15.55
N ALA A 92 -13.02 -2.68 -16.08
CA ALA A 92 -13.26 -1.35 -16.61
C ALA A 92 -14.40 -0.63 -15.88
N LEU A 93 -14.11 0.54 -15.29
CA LEU A 93 -15.09 1.34 -14.55
C LEU A 93 -16.30 1.78 -15.41
N LYS A 94 -16.13 1.87 -16.73
CA LYS A 94 -17.23 2.18 -17.67
C LYS A 94 -18.39 1.19 -17.58
N ASP A 95 -18.11 -0.07 -17.21
CA ASP A 95 -19.11 -1.13 -17.14
C ASP A 95 -20.03 -0.96 -15.90
N ALA A 96 -19.67 -0.06 -14.97
CA ALA A 96 -20.43 0.25 -13.78
C ALA A 96 -21.36 1.47 -13.92
N SER A 97 -21.44 2.08 -15.12
CA SER A 97 -22.31 3.23 -15.40
C SER A 97 -22.15 4.37 -14.38
N LEU A 98 -20.92 4.88 -14.22
CA LEU A 98 -20.58 5.96 -13.26
C LEU A 98 -20.86 7.37 -13.81
N GLY A 99 -21.48 7.49 -14.98
CA GLY A 99 -21.58 8.74 -15.74
C GLY A 99 -20.33 8.99 -16.59
N ASP A 100 -20.20 10.21 -17.12
CA ASP A 100 -19.11 10.57 -18.06
C ASP A 100 -17.85 11.09 -17.33
N GLN A 101 -18.00 11.56 -16.10
CA GLN A 101 -16.92 12.15 -15.31
C GLN A 101 -16.58 11.21 -14.17
N TYR A 102 -15.48 10.47 -14.30
CA TYR A 102 -14.93 9.68 -13.20
C TYR A 102 -13.43 9.43 -13.41
N THR A 103 -12.74 9.10 -12.33
CA THR A 103 -11.31 8.79 -12.32
C THR A 103 -11.05 7.65 -11.33
N GLY A 104 -10.26 6.65 -11.71
CA GLY A 104 -9.82 5.61 -10.78
C GLY A 104 -8.75 6.14 -9.82
N ARG A 105 -8.77 5.66 -8.58
CA ARG A 105 -7.85 6.10 -7.52
C ARG A 105 -6.96 4.99 -6.99
N ASP A 106 -7.52 3.82 -6.71
CA ASP A 106 -6.79 2.62 -6.29
C ASP A 106 -7.62 1.37 -6.63
N TYR A 107 -7.06 0.19 -6.48
CA TYR A 107 -7.75 -1.08 -6.65
C TYR A 107 -7.19 -2.16 -5.71
N ALA A 108 -8.00 -3.15 -5.36
CA ALA A 108 -7.62 -4.28 -4.52
C ALA A 108 -8.02 -5.59 -5.19
N ILE A 109 -7.24 -6.64 -4.95
CA ILE A 109 -7.49 -7.99 -5.44
C ILE A 109 -7.70 -8.91 -4.23
N ASP A 110 -8.75 -9.73 -4.26
CA ASP A 110 -8.94 -10.77 -3.25
C ASP A 110 -8.23 -12.09 -3.64
N SER A 111 -8.28 -13.09 -2.76
CA SER A 111 -7.66 -14.40 -3.02
C SER A 111 -8.30 -15.18 -4.17
N ASP A 112 -9.51 -14.80 -4.60
CA ASP A 112 -10.24 -15.43 -5.70
C ASP A 112 -10.02 -14.70 -7.03
N GLY A 113 -9.21 -13.64 -7.02
CA GLY A 113 -8.89 -12.80 -8.18
C GLY A 113 -9.99 -11.81 -8.55
N GLN A 114 -11.02 -11.62 -7.70
CA GLN A 114 -11.99 -10.53 -7.85
C GLN A 114 -11.30 -9.20 -7.57
N VAL A 115 -11.79 -8.15 -8.23
CA VAL A 115 -11.19 -6.82 -8.14
C VAL A 115 -12.20 -5.84 -7.60
N ALA A 116 -11.81 -5.08 -6.59
CA ALA A 116 -12.51 -3.86 -6.18
C ALA A 116 -11.70 -2.65 -6.67
N MET A 117 -12.35 -1.71 -7.32
CA MET A 117 -11.74 -0.46 -7.78
C MET A 117 -12.38 0.72 -7.04
N LEU A 118 -11.56 1.65 -6.58
CA LEU A 118 -11.98 2.92 -6.03
C LEU A 118 -12.03 3.96 -7.15
N ALA A 119 -13.17 4.62 -7.30
CA ALA A 119 -13.40 5.66 -8.29
C ALA A 119 -13.87 6.94 -7.62
N GLU A 120 -13.43 8.08 -8.13
CA GLU A 120 -14.01 9.40 -7.82
C GLU A 120 -15.00 9.79 -8.91
N THR A 121 -16.19 10.21 -8.50
CA THR A 121 -17.28 10.67 -9.37
C THR A 121 -17.79 12.03 -8.85
N PRO A 122 -18.63 12.76 -9.62
CA PRO A 122 -19.29 13.97 -9.13
C PRO A 122 -20.13 13.76 -7.86
N GLU A 123 -20.60 12.54 -7.61
CA GLU A 123 -21.41 12.17 -6.44
C GLU A 123 -20.54 11.85 -5.21
N GLY A 124 -19.23 11.66 -5.38
CA GLY A 124 -18.29 11.29 -4.34
C GLY A 124 -17.43 10.08 -4.71
N TYR A 125 -16.94 9.36 -3.70
CA TYR A 125 -16.09 8.20 -3.93
C TYR A 125 -16.93 6.93 -4.00
N THR A 126 -16.84 6.21 -5.12
CA THR A 126 -17.57 4.97 -5.37
C THR A 126 -16.61 3.80 -5.40
N VAL A 127 -16.96 2.69 -4.73
CA VAL A 127 -16.25 1.42 -4.91
C VAL A 127 -17.03 0.57 -5.91
N VAL A 128 -16.32 0.04 -6.91
CA VAL A 128 -16.86 -0.83 -7.96
C VAL A 128 -16.23 -2.21 -7.83
N ARG A 129 -17.05 -3.26 -7.83
CA ARG A 129 -16.58 -4.65 -7.75
C ARG A 129 -16.76 -5.37 -9.07
N PHE A 130 -15.77 -6.18 -9.41
CA PHE A 130 -15.74 -7.03 -10.58
C PHE A 130 -15.47 -8.48 -10.17
N ASP A 131 -16.03 -9.43 -10.91
CA ASP A 131 -15.60 -10.82 -10.80
C ASP A 131 -14.20 -11.02 -11.40
N LYS A 132 -13.64 -12.23 -11.20
CA LYS A 132 -12.30 -12.59 -11.70
C LYS A 132 -12.13 -12.52 -13.22
N ASP A 133 -13.22 -12.43 -13.98
CA ASP A 133 -13.23 -12.39 -15.45
C ASP A 133 -13.46 -10.96 -15.96
N GLY A 134 -13.50 -9.98 -15.07
CA GLY A 134 -13.66 -8.56 -15.40
C GLY A 134 -15.10 -8.08 -15.48
N LYS A 135 -16.09 -8.92 -15.15
CA LYS A 135 -17.50 -8.51 -15.23
C LYS A 135 -17.91 -7.73 -14.00
N PHE A 136 -18.57 -6.61 -14.23
CA PHE A 136 -19.17 -5.81 -13.16
C PHE A 136 -20.13 -6.64 -12.30
N LYS A 137 -19.99 -6.52 -10.97
CA LYS A 137 -20.87 -7.18 -9.99
C LYS A 137 -21.74 -6.19 -9.22
N SER A 138 -21.12 -5.16 -8.65
CA SER A 138 -21.80 -4.19 -7.80
C SER A 138 -21.02 -2.90 -7.69
N LYS A 139 -21.70 -1.84 -7.22
CA LYS A 139 -21.06 -0.60 -6.79
C LYS A 139 -21.81 -0.02 -5.59
N PHE A 140 -21.13 0.78 -4.80
CA PHE A 140 -21.74 1.58 -3.74
C PHE A 140 -20.94 2.87 -3.51
N LEU A 141 -21.64 3.91 -3.05
CA LEU A 141 -21.07 5.21 -2.71
C LEU A 141 -20.55 5.20 -1.26
N LEU A 142 -19.39 5.77 -1.03
CA LEU A 142 -18.81 5.99 0.30
C LEU A 142 -19.37 7.28 0.92
N GLU A 143 -19.23 7.42 2.24
CA GLU A 143 -19.64 8.64 2.94
C GLU A 143 -18.87 9.88 2.45
N ASP A 144 -19.57 10.99 2.20
CA ASP A 144 -19.05 12.23 1.59
C ASP A 144 -17.89 12.90 2.34
N ARG A 145 -17.71 12.57 3.63
CA ARG A 145 -16.67 13.14 4.51
C ARG A 145 -15.28 12.54 4.30
N LEU A 146 -15.12 11.60 3.37
CA LEU A 146 -13.90 10.83 3.18
C LEU A 146 -13.25 11.12 1.83
N ARG A 147 -11.93 11.22 1.84
CA ARG A 147 -11.07 11.25 0.67
C ARG A 147 -10.16 10.01 0.66
N PRO A 148 -10.63 8.88 0.13
CA PRO A 148 -9.91 7.61 0.14
C PRO A 148 -8.75 7.61 -0.86
N PHE A 149 -7.65 6.95 -0.48
CA PHE A 149 -6.45 6.79 -1.29
C PHE A 149 -5.95 5.35 -1.36
N GLN A 150 -6.30 4.53 -0.37
CA GLN A 150 -5.86 3.13 -0.26
C GLN A 150 -7.06 2.22 -0.10
N LEU A 151 -7.04 1.08 -0.79
CA LEU A 151 -8.08 0.06 -0.78
C LEU A 151 -7.45 -1.32 -0.57
N ALA A 152 -8.03 -2.11 0.35
CA ALA A 152 -7.72 -3.52 0.53
C ALA A 152 -8.97 -4.34 0.89
N LEU A 153 -8.93 -5.65 0.61
CA LEU A 153 -10.03 -6.58 0.82
C LEU A 153 -9.71 -7.57 1.93
N PHE A 154 -10.59 -7.72 2.92
CA PHE A 154 -10.52 -8.87 3.81
C PHE A 154 -11.09 -10.10 3.10
N LYS A 155 -10.68 -11.31 3.53
CA LYS A 155 -11.25 -12.57 3.02
C LYS A 155 -12.76 -12.70 3.25
N SER A 156 -13.31 -11.96 4.21
CA SER A 156 -14.74 -11.88 4.48
C SER A 156 -15.51 -11.08 3.42
N GLY A 157 -14.82 -10.42 2.48
CA GLY A 157 -15.41 -9.47 1.53
C GLY A 157 -15.57 -8.06 2.09
N GLN A 158 -15.28 -7.83 3.38
CA GLN A 158 -15.19 -6.47 3.93
C GLN A 158 -14.01 -5.72 3.31
N LEU A 159 -14.05 -4.39 3.38
CA LEU A 159 -13.02 -3.53 2.82
C LEU A 159 -12.32 -2.79 3.95
N LEU A 160 -11.02 -2.62 3.81
CA LEU A 160 -10.29 -1.58 4.53
C LEU A 160 -10.02 -0.44 3.56
N ILE A 161 -10.38 0.77 3.97
CA ILE A 161 -10.12 1.99 3.21
C ILE A 161 -9.34 2.94 4.10
N ALA A 162 -8.26 3.50 3.57
CA ALA A 162 -7.53 4.58 4.23
C ALA A 162 -7.41 5.79 3.32
N GLY A 163 -7.39 6.96 3.93
CA GLY A 163 -7.24 8.21 3.20
C GLY A 163 -7.13 9.41 4.12
N THR A 164 -7.69 10.55 3.72
CA THR A 164 -7.85 11.73 4.59
C THR A 164 -9.31 12.14 4.70
N GLU A 165 -9.65 12.97 5.68
CA GLU A 165 -10.97 13.59 5.70
C GLU A 165 -11.12 14.60 4.56
N THR A 166 -12.34 14.75 4.04
CA THR A 166 -12.64 15.76 3.01
C THR A 166 -12.50 17.17 3.62
N PRO A 167 -11.66 18.05 3.05
CA PRO A 167 -11.63 19.47 3.43
C PRO A 167 -13.01 20.10 3.27
N SER A 168 -13.42 20.97 4.21
CA SER A 168 -14.66 21.73 4.09
C SER A 168 -14.41 23.23 4.21
N GLU A 169 -15.35 24.05 3.73
CA GLU A 169 -15.32 25.49 3.96
C GLU A 169 -15.27 25.77 5.48
N GLY A 170 -14.27 26.54 5.92
CA GLY A 170 -14.02 26.81 7.34
C GLY A 170 -13.24 25.73 8.10
N ALA A 171 -12.91 24.59 7.48
CA ALA A 171 -12.05 23.55 8.05
C ALA A 171 -11.16 22.88 6.99
N PRO A 172 -10.31 23.63 6.25
CA PRO A 172 -9.42 23.08 5.23
C PRO A 172 -8.40 22.06 5.78
N GLU A 173 -8.03 22.20 7.06
CA GLU A 173 -7.09 21.35 7.78
C GLU A 173 -7.52 19.88 7.85
N ARG A 174 -8.82 19.59 7.65
CA ARG A 174 -9.34 18.21 7.59
C ARG A 174 -8.66 17.39 6.49
N GLY A 175 -8.23 18.03 5.40
CA GLY A 175 -7.46 17.38 4.33
C GLY A 175 -6.13 16.77 4.80
N ALA A 176 -5.60 17.23 5.93
CA ALA A 176 -4.36 16.73 6.51
C ALA A 176 -4.56 15.58 7.52
N VAL A 177 -5.81 15.30 7.91
CA VAL A 177 -6.16 14.30 8.95
C VAL A 177 -6.31 12.92 8.29
N PRO A 178 -5.41 11.96 8.54
CA PRO A 178 -5.58 10.58 8.11
C PRO A 178 -6.85 9.96 8.68
N PHE A 179 -7.47 9.07 7.92
CA PHE A 179 -8.45 8.12 8.44
C PHE A 179 -8.12 6.70 7.96
N THR A 180 -8.58 5.71 8.70
CA THR A 180 -8.58 4.31 8.30
C THR A 180 -9.82 3.64 8.86
N ALA A 181 -10.62 3.01 8.00
CA ALA A 181 -11.89 2.43 8.41
C ALA A 181 -12.21 1.15 7.66
N ILE A 182 -13.04 0.31 8.29
CA ILE A 182 -13.56 -0.94 7.74
C ILE A 182 -15.00 -0.70 7.30
N PHE A 183 -15.30 -1.15 6.08
CA PHE A 183 -16.61 -1.06 5.47
C PHE A 183 -17.14 -2.47 5.16
N ASP A 184 -18.46 -2.64 5.25
CA ASP A 184 -19.10 -3.84 4.73
C ASP A 184 -19.21 -3.80 3.19
N GLU A 185 -19.78 -4.86 2.61
CA GLU A 185 -19.94 -4.97 1.17
C GLU A 185 -20.96 -3.99 0.56
N SER A 186 -21.77 -3.35 1.40
CA SER A 186 -22.75 -2.33 1.00
C SER A 186 -22.21 -0.91 1.07
N GLY A 187 -20.98 -0.72 1.56
CA GLY A 187 -20.37 0.59 1.76
C GLY A 187 -20.67 1.24 3.10
N LYS A 188 -21.31 0.53 4.02
CA LYS A 188 -21.54 1.06 5.37
C LYS A 188 -20.26 0.93 6.19
N MET A 189 -19.85 2.03 6.81
CA MET A 189 -18.75 2.02 7.76
C MET A 189 -19.11 1.16 8.98
N LEU A 190 -18.30 0.14 9.26
CA LEU A 190 -18.45 -0.71 10.43
C LEU A 190 -17.62 -0.21 11.60
N LYS A 191 -16.40 0.27 11.33
CA LYS A 191 -15.45 0.66 12.36
C LYS A 191 -14.35 1.56 11.82
N GLU A 192 -14.08 2.64 12.53
CA GLU A 192 -12.86 3.42 12.36
C GLU A 192 -11.72 2.80 13.18
N VAL A 193 -10.52 2.75 12.61
CA VAL A 193 -9.31 2.17 13.20
C VAL A 193 -8.32 3.30 13.47
N SER A 194 -8.02 3.53 14.75
CA SER A 194 -7.02 4.52 15.14
C SER A 194 -5.61 3.94 15.01
N LEU A 195 -4.76 4.59 14.22
CA LEU A 195 -3.35 4.27 14.10
C LEU A 195 -2.52 5.28 14.88
N GLU A 196 -1.58 4.80 15.68
CA GLU A 196 -0.86 5.59 16.69
C GLU A 196 -0.13 6.80 16.09
N ASP A 197 0.54 6.61 14.95
CA ASP A 197 1.40 7.64 14.33
C ASP A 197 0.62 8.67 13.51
N ASP A 198 -0.68 8.44 13.23
CA ASP A 198 -1.47 9.34 12.40
C ASP A 198 -1.59 10.75 13.04
N LYS A 199 -1.50 10.84 14.37
CA LYS A 199 -1.42 12.13 15.09
C LYS A 199 -0.16 12.92 14.74
N GLN A 200 0.98 12.24 14.65
CA GLN A 200 2.24 12.87 14.26
C GLN A 200 2.19 13.31 12.79
N PHE A 201 1.66 12.46 11.90
CA PHE A 201 1.53 12.81 10.48
C PHE A 201 0.59 14.00 10.28
N THR A 202 -0.51 14.05 11.04
CA THR A 202 -1.45 15.18 11.02
C THR A 202 -0.73 16.45 11.44
N LYS A 203 -0.05 16.42 12.60
CA LYS A 203 0.70 17.58 13.10
C LYS A 203 1.72 18.09 12.07
N GLY A 204 2.55 17.20 11.52
CA GLY A 204 3.55 17.59 10.53
C GLY A 204 2.95 18.17 9.24
N ALA A 205 1.84 17.60 8.76
CA ALA A 205 1.13 18.14 7.60
C ALA A 205 0.56 19.56 7.87
N LEU A 206 -0.02 19.79 9.04
CA LEU A 206 -0.52 21.11 9.46
C LEU A 206 0.59 22.15 9.64
N GLU A 207 1.77 21.71 10.07
CA GLU A 207 2.96 22.56 10.19
C GLU A 207 3.63 22.84 8.82
N GLY A 208 3.15 22.23 7.73
CA GLY A 208 3.69 22.43 6.40
C GLY A 208 5.01 21.68 6.14
N ASP A 209 5.32 20.65 6.93
CA ASP A 209 6.51 19.83 6.76
C ASP A 209 6.48 19.12 5.41
N SER A 210 7.50 19.35 4.59
CA SER A 210 7.61 18.81 3.23
C SER A 210 7.65 17.28 3.16
N ARG A 211 7.95 16.62 4.30
CA ARG A 211 7.85 15.16 4.44
C ARG A 211 6.40 14.67 4.44
N TYR A 212 5.44 15.51 4.83
CA TYR A 212 4.03 15.12 4.94
C TYR A 212 3.13 15.86 3.95
N VAL A 213 3.55 17.00 3.40
CA VAL A 213 2.80 17.75 2.40
C VAL A 213 3.67 18.19 1.20
N PRO A 214 3.13 18.24 -0.02
CA PRO A 214 3.76 18.96 -1.12
C PRO A 214 3.87 20.45 -0.80
N SER A 215 4.95 21.11 -1.27
CA SER A 215 5.12 22.56 -1.11
C SER A 215 3.88 23.32 -1.60
N GLY A 216 3.27 24.12 -0.73
CA GLY A 216 2.11 24.94 -1.05
C GLY A 216 0.74 24.24 -0.99
N ASN A 217 0.65 22.98 -0.55
CA ASN A 217 -0.62 22.27 -0.38
C ASN A 217 -0.75 21.67 1.03
N HIS A 218 -1.43 22.38 1.93
CA HIS A 218 -1.68 21.94 3.30
C HIS A 218 -2.88 21.00 3.46
N ASN A 219 -3.59 20.66 2.37
CA ASN A 219 -4.85 19.90 2.41
C ASN A 219 -4.65 18.44 1.98
N THR A 220 -3.50 17.86 2.33
CA THR A 220 -3.16 16.47 2.01
C THR A 220 -2.25 15.89 3.08
N ASN A 221 -2.05 14.58 3.05
CA ASN A 221 -1.10 13.90 3.92
C ASN A 221 -0.39 12.77 3.18
N ARG A 222 0.87 13.02 2.78
CA ARG A 222 1.71 12.08 2.02
C ARG A 222 1.83 10.73 2.70
N ALA A 223 1.83 10.68 4.04
CA ALA A 223 1.90 9.44 4.80
C ALA A 223 0.78 8.46 4.39
N VAL A 224 -0.39 8.97 4.01
CA VAL A 224 -1.50 8.15 3.51
C VAL A 224 -1.59 8.18 1.99
N THR A 225 -1.47 9.34 1.34
CA THR A 225 -1.69 9.44 -0.11
C THR A 225 -0.64 8.71 -0.94
N LEU A 226 0.56 8.49 -0.38
CA LEU A 226 1.65 7.73 -1.02
C LEU A 226 1.92 6.40 -0.29
N GLY A 227 1.11 6.06 0.71
CA GLY A 227 1.18 4.74 1.34
C GLY A 227 0.44 3.67 0.52
N GLU A 228 0.41 2.45 1.04
CA GLU A 228 -0.25 1.34 0.36
C GLU A 228 -0.93 0.40 1.36
N SER A 229 -2.02 -0.22 0.96
CA SER A 229 -2.66 -1.31 1.71
C SER A 229 -2.74 -2.58 0.89
N VAL A 230 -2.39 -3.71 1.48
CA VAL A 230 -2.48 -5.03 0.84
C VAL A 230 -3.10 -6.07 1.76
N SER A 231 -3.80 -7.02 1.16
CA SER A 231 -4.43 -8.15 1.85
C SER A 231 -3.42 -9.27 2.09
N GLY A 232 -3.36 -9.77 3.32
CA GLY A 232 -2.50 -10.87 3.71
C GLY A 232 -3.16 -12.25 3.53
N GLU A 233 -2.32 -13.27 3.32
CA GLU A 233 -2.73 -14.68 3.34
C GLU A 233 -3.27 -15.11 4.71
N ASP A 234 -2.89 -14.41 5.78
CA ASP A 234 -3.37 -14.59 7.16
C ASP A 234 -4.79 -14.04 7.37
N GLY A 235 -5.39 -13.41 6.36
CA GLY A 235 -6.72 -12.79 6.42
C GLY A 235 -6.74 -11.40 7.05
N ASN A 236 -5.57 -10.85 7.42
CA ASN A 236 -5.43 -9.47 7.88
C ASN A 236 -5.12 -8.54 6.70
N VAL A 237 -5.22 -7.23 6.93
CA VAL A 237 -4.77 -6.21 5.99
C VAL A 237 -3.54 -5.51 6.56
N TYR A 238 -2.56 -5.29 5.71
CA TYR A 238 -1.32 -4.60 6.02
C TYR A 238 -1.40 -3.19 5.42
N VAL A 239 -1.34 -2.16 6.27
CA VAL A 239 -1.43 -0.75 5.88
C VAL A 239 -0.09 -0.09 6.11
N MET A 240 0.59 0.27 5.03
CA MET A 240 1.86 0.97 5.04
C MET A 240 1.65 2.48 4.92
N ARG A 241 2.30 3.22 5.81
CA ARG A 241 2.40 4.67 5.74
C ARG A 241 3.69 5.07 5.04
N TRP A 242 3.62 6.11 4.22
CA TRP A 242 4.78 6.70 3.55
C TRP A 242 5.63 7.50 4.55
N ALA A 243 6.53 6.80 5.23
CA ALA A 243 7.41 7.34 6.26
C ALA A 243 8.80 6.70 6.15
N SER A 244 9.82 7.33 6.75
CA SER A 244 11.13 6.71 6.97
C SER A 244 11.51 6.83 8.44
N PRO A 245 11.68 5.71 9.16
CA PRO A 245 11.50 4.32 8.68
C PRO A 245 10.06 4.03 8.21
N ALA A 246 9.88 3.00 7.37
CA ALA A 246 8.55 2.59 6.92
C ALA A 246 7.74 2.02 8.11
N ILE A 247 6.47 2.39 8.20
CA ILE A 247 5.56 1.94 9.25
C ILE A 247 4.45 1.12 8.60
N VAL A 248 4.31 -0.15 9.02
CA VAL A 248 3.26 -1.05 8.54
C VAL A 248 2.40 -1.52 9.70
N TYR A 249 1.10 -1.27 9.61
CA TYR A 249 0.10 -1.72 10.58
C TYR A 249 -0.58 -2.99 10.08
N VAL A 250 -0.68 -4.00 10.93
CA VAL A 250 -1.43 -5.23 10.64
C VAL A 250 -2.79 -5.15 11.32
N ILE A 251 -3.85 -5.12 10.52
CA ILE A 251 -5.22 -4.87 10.98
C ILE A 251 -6.07 -6.10 10.70
N SER A 252 -6.72 -6.61 11.75
CA SER A 252 -7.67 -7.72 11.64
C SER A 252 -9.02 -7.30 11.02
N PRO A 253 -9.83 -8.24 10.50
CA PRO A 253 -11.18 -7.94 10.02
C PRO A 253 -12.10 -7.27 11.06
N GLY A 254 -11.85 -7.49 12.37
CA GLY A 254 -12.55 -6.82 13.46
C GLY A 254 -12.04 -5.41 13.78
N GLY A 255 -11.08 -4.89 13.02
CA GLY A 255 -10.49 -3.57 13.19
C GLY A 255 -9.61 -3.44 14.44
N ALA A 256 -9.03 -4.54 14.93
CA ALA A 256 -7.96 -4.47 15.91
C ALA A 256 -6.61 -4.38 15.20
N VAL A 257 -5.77 -3.44 15.64
CA VAL A 257 -4.35 -3.36 15.23
C VAL A 257 -3.60 -4.46 15.99
N LEU A 258 -3.21 -5.50 15.28
CA LEU A 258 -2.52 -6.66 15.85
C LEU A 258 -1.03 -6.38 16.07
N ARG A 259 -0.42 -5.65 15.12
CA ARG A 259 1.02 -5.37 15.09
C ARG A 259 1.30 -4.02 14.42
N LYS A 260 2.44 -3.44 14.79
CA LYS A 260 3.09 -2.30 14.14
C LYS A 260 4.52 -2.72 13.82
N LEU A 261 4.84 -2.77 12.53
CA LEU A 261 6.18 -3.09 12.04
C LEU A 261 6.88 -1.78 11.68
N THR A 262 8.16 -1.66 12.03
CA THR A 262 9.01 -0.54 11.64
C THR A 262 10.20 -1.10 10.88
N ILE A 263 10.29 -0.77 9.60
CA ILE A 263 11.31 -1.28 8.68
C ILE A 263 12.16 -0.10 8.22
N ASP A 264 13.39 -0.04 8.70
CA ASP A 264 14.34 1.04 8.44
C ASP A 264 15.21 0.70 7.23
N PRO A 265 15.23 1.54 6.17
CA PRO A 265 16.15 1.35 5.07
C PRO A 265 17.60 1.73 5.40
N HIS A 266 17.86 2.25 6.61
CA HIS A 266 19.14 2.81 7.05
C HIS A 266 19.65 3.96 6.15
N GLU A 267 18.72 4.58 5.42
CA GLU A 267 18.92 5.75 4.58
C GLU A 267 17.79 6.75 4.83
N GLU A 268 18.12 7.89 5.44
CA GLU A 268 17.13 8.86 5.96
C GLU A 268 16.17 9.41 4.89
N GLU A 269 16.61 9.46 3.62
CA GLU A 269 15.83 9.98 2.49
C GLU A 269 14.99 8.92 1.78
N MET A 270 15.28 7.63 1.98
CA MET A 270 14.52 6.56 1.35
C MET A 270 13.12 6.47 1.92
N ARG A 271 12.11 6.29 1.06
CA ARG A 271 10.71 6.13 1.47
C ARG A 271 10.13 4.90 0.82
N PRO A 272 9.20 4.21 1.51
CA PRO A 272 8.56 3.05 0.94
C PRO A 272 7.66 3.48 -0.22
N ARG A 273 7.65 2.68 -1.29
CA ARG A 273 6.88 2.94 -2.51
C ARG A 273 5.88 1.84 -2.79
N SER A 274 6.22 0.61 -2.44
CA SER A 274 5.36 -0.54 -2.66
C SER A 274 5.49 -1.58 -1.55
N LEU A 275 4.38 -2.25 -1.24
CA LEU A 275 4.25 -3.26 -0.20
C LEU A 275 3.78 -4.59 -0.79
N PHE A 276 4.48 -5.67 -0.48
CA PHE A 276 4.10 -7.02 -0.89
C PHE A 276 4.18 -8.01 0.27
N LEU A 277 3.42 -9.10 0.18
CA LEU A 277 3.38 -10.17 1.17
C LEU A 277 3.54 -11.53 0.50
N SER A 278 4.28 -12.44 1.14
CA SER A 278 4.31 -13.85 0.75
C SER A 278 4.75 -14.72 1.91
N LYS A 279 3.97 -15.75 2.25
CA LYS A 279 4.30 -16.78 3.26
C LYS A 279 4.90 -16.23 4.57
N GLY A 280 4.24 -15.23 5.17
CA GLY A 280 4.68 -14.64 6.45
C GLY A 280 5.87 -13.69 6.35
N ARG A 281 6.24 -13.26 5.14
CA ARG A 281 7.21 -12.20 4.89
C ARG A 281 6.52 -10.97 4.33
N VAL A 282 7.06 -9.81 4.68
CA VAL A 282 6.75 -8.52 4.07
C VAL A 282 7.94 -8.07 3.24
N ALA A 283 7.69 -7.63 2.02
CA ALA A 283 8.69 -7.05 1.14
C ALA A 283 8.30 -5.61 0.81
N ILE A 284 9.19 -4.67 1.07
CA ILE A 284 8.96 -3.24 0.84
C ILE A 284 9.98 -2.74 -0.16
N GLN A 285 9.51 -2.16 -1.26
CA GLN A 285 10.38 -1.39 -2.14
C GLN A 285 10.55 0.01 -1.56
N PHE A 286 11.78 0.41 -1.33
CA PHE A 286 12.15 1.77 -1.03
C PHE A 286 12.69 2.43 -2.29
N ALA A 287 12.24 3.67 -2.53
CA ALA A 287 12.70 4.50 -3.63
C ALA A 287 13.02 5.91 -3.10
N ASP A 288 13.43 6.80 -4.00
CA ASP A 288 13.86 8.20 -3.78
C ASP A 288 15.38 8.40 -3.66
N SER A 289 16.17 7.31 -3.67
CA SER A 289 17.62 7.35 -3.91
C SER A 289 17.94 6.99 -5.38
N LYS A 290 19.25 6.95 -5.71
CA LYS A 290 19.73 6.50 -7.04
C LYS A 290 19.51 5.01 -7.29
N GLU A 291 19.44 4.20 -6.23
CA GLU A 291 19.35 2.74 -6.31
C GLU A 291 18.20 2.26 -5.42
N PRO A 292 17.07 1.81 -6.01
CA PRO A 292 15.94 1.33 -5.21
C PRO A 292 16.34 0.07 -4.44
N LEU A 293 15.92 0.02 -3.18
CA LEU A 293 16.12 -1.13 -2.31
C LEU A 293 14.82 -1.93 -2.20
N LEU A 294 14.94 -3.24 -2.10
CA LEU A 294 13.90 -4.14 -1.65
C LEU A 294 14.32 -4.68 -0.29
N ILE A 295 13.55 -4.40 0.75
CA ILE A 295 13.80 -4.94 2.09
C ILE A 295 12.75 -6.01 2.38
N VAL A 296 13.22 -7.21 2.68
CA VAL A 296 12.39 -8.34 3.10
C VAL A 296 12.52 -8.47 4.60
N ALA A 297 11.38 -8.50 5.29
CA ALA A 297 11.30 -8.67 6.73
C ALA A 297 10.27 -9.73 7.10
N ASN A 298 10.42 -10.30 8.29
CA ASN A 298 9.45 -11.18 8.88
C ASN A 298 8.15 -10.42 9.21
N ALA A 299 6.98 -10.87 8.73
CA ALA A 299 5.72 -10.14 8.91
C ALA A 299 5.15 -10.19 10.34
N GLU A 300 5.64 -11.11 11.18
CA GLU A 300 5.24 -11.24 12.59
C GLU A 300 6.05 -10.28 13.48
N SER A 301 7.37 -10.21 13.26
CA SER A 301 8.29 -9.47 14.14
C SER A 301 8.82 -8.16 13.56
N GLY A 302 8.73 -7.95 12.24
CA GLY A 302 9.37 -6.85 11.54
C GLY A 302 10.89 -6.98 11.41
N LYS A 303 11.48 -8.09 11.88
CA LYS A 303 12.92 -8.34 11.76
C LYS A 303 13.30 -8.46 10.28
N VAL A 304 14.25 -7.64 9.84
CA VAL A 304 14.82 -7.71 8.49
C VAL A 304 15.50 -9.07 8.28
N GLU A 305 15.14 -9.72 7.18
CA GLU A 305 15.70 -11.01 6.73
C GLU A 305 16.65 -10.83 5.54
N GLY A 306 16.55 -9.71 4.82
CA GLY A 306 17.52 -9.34 3.78
C GLY A 306 17.19 -8.01 3.12
N THR A 307 18.24 -7.34 2.63
CA THR A 307 18.15 -6.09 1.88
C THR A 307 18.76 -6.33 0.50
N TYR A 308 18.05 -5.94 -0.56
CA TYR A 308 18.43 -6.23 -1.93
C TYR A 308 18.43 -4.96 -2.78
N SER A 309 19.48 -4.74 -3.57
CA SER A 309 19.51 -3.70 -4.59
C SER A 309 18.88 -4.21 -5.88
N ALA A 310 17.92 -3.48 -6.44
CA ALA A 310 17.39 -3.75 -7.78
C ALA A 310 18.19 -2.96 -8.82
N ASN A 311 18.71 -3.66 -9.84
CA ASN A 311 19.38 -3.00 -10.96
C ASN A 311 18.33 -2.45 -11.97
N LEU A 312 18.73 -1.45 -12.77
CA LEU A 312 17.84 -0.86 -13.78
C LEU A 312 17.45 -1.84 -14.90
N GLU A 313 18.17 -2.96 -15.08
CA GLU A 313 17.88 -3.98 -16.09
C GLU A 313 16.69 -4.87 -15.74
N LEU A 314 16.22 -4.81 -14.49
CA LEU A 314 15.02 -5.50 -14.04
C LEU A 314 13.75 -4.74 -14.44
N GLY A 315 13.82 -3.49 -14.87
CA GLY A 315 12.64 -2.69 -15.22
C GLY A 315 12.22 -1.73 -14.10
N GLY A 316 11.23 -0.89 -14.41
CA GLY A 316 10.90 0.29 -13.58
C GLY A 316 9.87 0.04 -12.47
N GLY A 317 9.07 -1.03 -12.57
CA GLY A 317 7.99 -1.30 -11.62
C GLY A 317 8.13 -2.67 -10.97
N LEU A 318 8.33 -2.72 -9.65
CA LEU A 318 8.19 -3.97 -8.91
C LEU A 318 6.71 -4.40 -8.94
N ALA A 319 6.44 -5.64 -9.32
CA ALA A 319 5.09 -6.11 -9.62
C ALA A 319 4.64 -7.29 -8.77
N CYS A 320 5.56 -8.21 -8.47
CA CYS A 320 5.30 -9.31 -7.55
C CYS A 320 6.48 -9.60 -6.66
N TYR A 321 6.15 -10.15 -5.49
CA TYR A 321 7.09 -10.80 -4.59
C TYR A 321 6.54 -12.17 -4.20
N SER A 322 7.42 -13.17 -4.28
CA SER A 322 7.26 -14.47 -3.66
C SER A 322 8.47 -14.75 -2.78
N THR A 323 8.45 -15.82 -1.99
CA THR A 323 9.54 -16.12 -1.05
C THR A 323 10.94 -16.25 -1.66
N GLU A 324 11.04 -16.54 -2.95
CA GLU A 324 12.32 -16.79 -3.63
C GLU A 324 12.50 -15.96 -4.91
N GLU A 325 11.43 -15.37 -5.42
CA GLU A 325 11.41 -14.70 -6.72
C GLU A 325 10.67 -13.38 -6.65
N VAL A 326 11.21 -12.40 -7.37
CA VAL A 326 10.68 -11.06 -7.54
C VAL A 326 10.37 -10.86 -9.02
N THR A 327 9.21 -10.31 -9.35
CA THR A 327 8.84 -9.96 -10.74
C THR A 327 8.77 -8.46 -10.89
N PHE A 328 9.41 -7.96 -11.94
CA PHE A 328 9.37 -6.57 -12.34
C PHE A 328 8.71 -6.43 -13.70
N VAL A 329 8.02 -5.32 -13.92
CA VAL A 329 7.49 -4.93 -15.22
C VAL A 329 8.48 -3.96 -15.86
N GLY A 330 8.78 -4.23 -17.13
CA GLY A 330 9.67 -3.43 -17.95
C GLY A 330 9.30 -3.45 -19.42
N ASN A 331 10.26 -3.03 -20.24
CA ASN A 331 10.17 -2.97 -21.69
C ASN A 331 11.20 -3.91 -22.30
N LYS A 332 10.80 -4.66 -23.32
CA LYS A 332 11.72 -5.33 -24.24
C LYS A 332 11.23 -5.13 -25.66
N ASP A 333 12.06 -4.54 -26.52
CA ASP A 333 11.78 -4.27 -27.93
C ASP A 333 10.44 -3.53 -28.15
N GLY A 334 10.11 -2.57 -27.28
CA GLY A 334 8.86 -1.81 -27.37
C GLY A 334 7.61 -2.56 -26.91
N LYS A 335 7.77 -3.76 -26.34
CA LYS A 335 6.69 -4.57 -25.77
C LYS A 335 6.80 -4.67 -24.26
N LEU A 336 5.65 -4.85 -23.61
CA LEU A 336 5.60 -5.19 -22.20
C LEU A 336 6.45 -6.43 -21.93
N ALA A 337 7.28 -6.39 -20.90
CA ALA A 337 8.06 -7.54 -20.45
C ALA A 337 7.94 -7.73 -18.93
N LEU A 338 7.91 -8.98 -18.51
CA LEU A 338 8.07 -9.39 -17.12
C LEU A 338 9.49 -9.92 -16.93
N HIS A 339 10.25 -9.30 -16.03
CA HIS A 339 11.58 -9.71 -15.64
C HIS A 339 11.53 -10.41 -14.29
N PHE A 340 12.01 -11.65 -14.25
CA PHE A 340 12.05 -12.44 -13.03
C PHE A 340 13.45 -12.41 -12.44
N ALA A 341 13.56 -12.24 -11.12
CA ALA A 341 14.81 -12.20 -10.39
C ALA A 341 14.73 -13.03 -9.12
N GLN A 342 15.86 -13.59 -8.67
CA GLN A 342 15.97 -14.32 -7.42
C GLN A 342 16.61 -13.49 -6.31
N LEU A 343 16.17 -13.76 -5.08
CA LEU A 343 16.79 -13.30 -3.83
C LEU A 343 17.99 -14.23 -3.55
N GLN A 344 19.22 -13.73 -3.64
CA GLN A 344 20.46 -14.51 -3.43
C GLN A 344 21.18 -14.18 -2.14
#